data_AF-H1S1Y4-F1
#
_entry.id   AF-H1S1Y4-F1
#
_cell.length_a   1.000
_cell.length_b   1.000
_cell.length_c   1.000
_cell.angle_alpha   90.00
_cell.angle_beta   90.00
_cell.angle_gamma   90.00
#
_symmetry.space_group_name_H-M   'P 1'
#
loop_
_entity.id
_entity.type
_entity.pdbx_description
1 polymer ?
#
loop_
_entity_poly.entity_id
_entity_poly.type
_entity_poly.pdbx_seq_one_letter_code
_entity_poly.pdbx_strand_id
1 'polypeptide(L)' 'MIRASVDHGTAFDIAGKGIVDERSLLESLHQGTELATRAPDTA' A
#
# COMPACT_ATOMS: atom_id res chain seq x y z
N MET A 1 6.06 -14.65 -2.53
CA MET A 1 4.78 -13.94 -2.27
C MET A 1 5.10 -12.48 -2.07
N ILE A 2 4.45 -11.57 -2.80
CA ILE A 2 4.61 -10.12 -2.63
C ILE A 2 3.54 -9.63 -1.66
N ARG A 3 3.92 -8.83 -0.68
CA ARG A 3 3.01 -8.17 0.26
C ARG A 3 3.48 -6.73 0.47
N ALA A 4 2.63 -5.78 0.11
CA ALA A 4 2.76 -4.38 0.44
C ALA A 4 1.74 -4.01 1.53
N SER A 5 2.02 -2.98 2.31
CA SER A 5 1.17 -2.53 3.41
C SER A 5 1.38 -1.05 3.63
N VAL A 6 0.31 -0.40 4.11
CA VAL A 6 0.33 0.98 4.56
C VAL A 6 1.33 1.20 5.71
N ASP A 7 1.78 2.44 5.86
CA ASP A 7 2.71 2.92 6.89
C ASP A 7 2.02 3.40 8.18
N HIS A 8 0.68 3.28 8.26
CA HIS A 8 -0.10 3.69 9.42
C HIS A 8 -0.91 2.53 10.03
N GLY A 9 -1.40 2.76 11.26
CA GLY A 9 -2.25 1.83 11.99
C GLY A 9 -3.74 1.93 11.62
N THR A 10 -4.60 1.43 12.50
CA THR A 10 -6.06 1.28 12.25
C THR A 10 -6.84 2.59 12.24
N ALA A 11 -6.31 3.66 12.84
CA ALA A 11 -6.93 4.99 12.85
C ALA A 11 -8.40 5.01 13.35
N PHE A 12 -8.72 4.25 14.41
CA PHE A 12 -10.09 4.10 14.92
C PHE A 12 -10.71 5.41 15.42
N ASP A 13 -9.89 6.33 15.91
CA ASP A 13 -10.29 7.66 16.33
C ASP A 13 -10.86 8.50 15.18
N ILE A 14 -10.58 8.15 13.91
CA ILE A 14 -11.09 8.86 12.72
C ILE A 14 -11.92 7.99 11.78
N ALA A 15 -12.20 6.74 12.14
CA ALA A 15 -13.02 5.85 11.33
C ALA A 15 -14.43 6.45 11.07
N GLY A 16 -14.87 6.44 9.81
CA GLY A 16 -16.18 6.97 9.40
C GLY A 16 -16.27 8.50 9.29
N LYS A 17 -15.19 9.25 9.56
CA LYS A 17 -15.20 10.72 9.49
C LYS A 17 -14.89 11.29 8.10
N GLY A 18 -14.36 10.47 7.18
CA GLY A 18 -14.00 10.91 5.82
C GLY A 18 -12.80 11.87 5.76
N ILE A 19 -11.90 11.80 6.75
CA ILE A 19 -10.74 12.71 6.90
C ILE A 19 -9.39 11.99 6.85
N VAL A 20 -9.38 10.68 6.55
CA VAL A 20 -8.13 9.92 6.46
C VAL A 20 -7.36 10.30 5.20
N ASP A 21 -6.04 10.26 5.29
CA ASP A 21 -5.14 10.41 4.14
C ASP A 21 -4.86 9.04 3.52
N GLU A 22 -5.27 8.85 2.26
CA GLU A 22 -5.17 7.57 1.56
C GLU A 22 -3.86 7.37 0.80
N ARG A 23 -2.94 8.35 0.79
CA ARG A 23 -1.71 8.30 -0.03
C ARG A 23 -0.90 7.02 0.20
N SER A 24 -0.77 6.59 1.46
CA SER A 24 -0.06 5.36 1.82
C SER A 24 -0.66 4.09 1.23
N LEU A 25 -1.99 4.03 1.14
CA LEU A 25 -2.70 2.91 0.52
C LEU A 25 -2.45 2.87 -0.98
N LEU A 26 -2.53 4.02 -1.65
CA LEU A 26 -2.27 4.13 -3.08
C LEU A 26 -0.83 3.71 -3.40
N GLU A 27 0.14 4.19 -2.64
CA GLU A 27 1.56 3.82 -2.83
C GLU A 27 1.82 2.33 -2.58
N SER A 28 1.17 1.75 -1.56
CA SER A 28 1.27 0.31 -1.28
C SER A 28 0.76 -0.53 -2.45
N LEU A 29 -0.35 -0.10 -3.07
CA LEU A 29 -0.90 -0.77 -4.25
C LEU A 29 0.02 -0.62 -5.45
N HIS A 30 0.51 0.61 -5.72
CA HIS A 30 1.44 0.88 -6.82
C HIS A 30 2.70 0.02 -6.73
N GLN A 31 3.37 0.00 -5.58
CA GLN A 31 4.57 -0.81 -5.36
C GLN A 31 4.27 -2.31 -5.47
N GLY A 32 3.12 -2.77 -4.95
CA GLY A 32 2.70 -4.16 -5.08
C GLY A 32 2.55 -4.58 -6.54
N THR A 33 1.92 -3.74 -7.37
CA THR A 33 1.77 -3.99 -8.81
C THR A 33 3.10 -3.91 -9.56
N GLU A 34 3.95 -2.94 -9.24
CA GLU A 34 5.28 -2.81 -9.85
C GLU A 34 6.13 -4.07 -9.59
N LEU A 35 6.20 -4.52 -8.34
CA LEU A 35 6.95 -5.71 -7.96
C LEU A 35 6.35 -6.99 -8.58
N ALA A 36 5.03 -7.06 -8.74
CA ALA A 36 4.36 -8.22 -9.31
C ALA A 36 4.57 -8.35 -10.83
N THR A 37 4.82 -7.23 -11.51
CA THR A 37 5.03 -7.18 -12.97
C THR A 37 6.49 -7.12 -13.36
N ARG A 38 7.41 -6.91 -12.39
CA ARG A 38 8.84 -6.92 -12.65
C ARG A 38 9.26 -8.31 -13.12
N ALA A 39 9.85 -8.37 -14.32
CA ALA A 39 10.49 -9.58 -14.79
C ALA A 39 11.55 -10.01 -13.76
N PRO A 40 11.70 -11.32 -13.48
CA PRO A 40 12.77 -11.76 -12.61
C PRO A 40 14.10 -11.28 -13.20
N ASP A 41 14.89 -10.56 -12.40
CA ASP A 41 16.29 -10.27 -12.72
C ASP A 41 16.98 -11.63 -12.86
N THR A 42 17.07 -12.11 -14.09
CA THR A 42 17.86 -13.28 -14.45
C THR A 42 19.24 -12.75 -14.77
N ALA A 43 20.02 -12.54 -13.71
CA ALA A 43 21.47 -12.50 -13.75
C ALA A 43 22.03 -13.91 -13.51
#